data_AF-A0A8T0VNC1-F1
#
_entry.id   AF-A0A8T0VNC1-F1
#
_cell.length_a   1.000
_cell.length_b   1.000
_cell.length_c   1.000
_cell.angle_alpha   90.00
_cell.angle_beta   90.00
_cell.angle_gamma   90.00
#
_symmetry.space_group_name_H-M   'P 1'
#
loop_
_entity.id
_entity.type
_entity.pdbx_description
1 polymer ?
#
loop_
_entity_poly.entity_id
_entity_poly.type
_entity_poly.pdbx_seq_one_letter_code
_entity_poly.pdbx_strand_id
1 'polypeptide(L)' 'MSYYCLLLQPKQIHEIKDFLLTAIRKDARSVKIKRSKDVVKFKVRCSKYLHTLCVFVSSTRRRRTS' A
#
# COMPACT_ATOMS: atom_id res chain seq x y z
N MET A 1 2.33 -8.26 -23.37
CA MET A 1 2.52 -7.52 -22.09
C MET A 1 1.91 -6.11 -22.17
N SER A 2 0.64 -5.95 -22.61
CA SER A 2 0.11 -4.60 -22.90
C SER A 2 -1.39 -4.38 -22.67
N TYR A 3 -2.14 -5.33 -22.07
CA TYR A 3 -3.62 -5.25 -22.07
C TYR A 3 -4.31 -5.23 -20.70
N TYR A 4 -3.57 -5.28 -19.58
CA TYR A 4 -4.16 -5.12 -18.23
C TYR A 4 -3.95 -3.74 -17.61
N CYS A 5 -3.42 -2.77 -18.37
CA CYS A 5 -3.01 -1.47 -17.85
C CYS A 5 -4.18 -0.50 -17.54
N LEU A 6 -5.38 -0.74 -18.07
CA LEU A 6 -6.45 0.27 -18.11
C LEU A 6 -7.67 0.00 -17.20
N LEU A 7 -7.79 -1.15 -16.52
CA LEU A 7 -8.96 -1.48 -15.68
C LEU A 7 -8.66 -1.62 -14.19
N LEU A 8 -7.47 -1.26 -13.74
CA LEU A 8 -7.13 -1.26 -12.32
C LEU A 8 -7.61 0.03 -11.68
N GLN A 9 -8.87 0.07 -11.26
CA GLN A 9 -9.33 1.11 -10.36
C GLN A 9 -8.43 1.08 -9.10
N PRO A 10 -7.61 2.11 -8.87
CA PRO A 10 -6.75 2.14 -7.70
C PRO A 10 -7.63 2.34 -6.46
N LYS A 11 -7.37 1.58 -5.40
CA LYS A 11 -8.00 1.78 -4.10
C LYS A 11 -6.99 2.31 -3.10
N GLN A 12 -7.29 3.43 -2.47
CA GLN A 12 -6.46 3.97 -1.41
C GLN A 12 -6.79 3.28 -0.08
N ILE A 13 -5.76 2.88 0.65
CA ILE A 13 -5.86 2.43 2.03
C ILE A 13 -5.46 3.60 2.93
N HIS A 14 -6.27 3.91 3.93
CA HIS A 14 -6.03 5.02 4.86
C HIS A 14 -5.28 4.57 6.11
N GLU A 15 -5.61 3.40 6.65
CA GLU A 15 -5.01 2.88 7.87
C GLU A 15 -4.03 1.72 7.61
N ILE A 16 -3.03 1.59 8.48
CA ILE A 16 -2.08 0.47 8.43
C ILE A 16 -2.75 -0.88 8.72
N LYS A 17 -3.83 -0.90 9.52
CA LYS A 17 -4.57 -2.12 9.86
C LYS A 17 -5.15 -2.77 8.59
N ASP A 18 -5.84 -1.97 7.78
CA ASP A 18 -6.42 -2.40 6.51
C ASP A 18 -5.35 -2.85 5.51
N PHE A 19 -4.17 -2.24 5.56
CA PHE A 19 -3.03 -2.66 4.75
C PHE A 19 -2.56 -4.08 5.13
N LEU A 20 -2.41 -4.35 6.43
CA LEU A 20 -2.01 -5.68 6.91
C LEU A 20 -3.07 -6.74 6.55
N LEU A 21 -4.35 -6.44 6.74
CA LEU A 21 -5.44 -7.32 6.31
C LEU A 21 -5.40 -7.58 4.80
N THR A 22 -5.16 -6.53 3.99
CA THR A 22 -5.10 -6.66 2.53
C THR A 22 -3.87 -7.46 2.06
N ALA A 23 -2.73 -7.29 2.72
CA ALA A 23 -1.49 -7.98 2.37
C ALA A 23 -1.51 -9.48 2.68
N ILE A 24 -2.31 -9.90 3.67
CA ILE A 24 -2.41 -11.31 4.11
C ILE A 24 -3.49 -12.08 3.34
N ARG A 25 -4.41 -11.40 2.64
CA ARG A 25 -5.47 -12.08 1.88
C ARG A 25 -4.90 -13.02 0.81
N LYS A 26 -5.59 -14.15 0.57
CA LYS A 26 -5.21 -15.16 -0.44
C LYS A 26 -5.13 -14.62 -1.87
N ASP A 27 -5.78 -13.50 -2.18
CA ASP A 27 -5.76 -12.89 -3.51
C ASP A 27 -4.61 -11.87 -3.70
N ALA A 28 -3.84 -11.57 -2.65
CA ALA A 28 -2.66 -10.72 -2.74
C ALA A 28 -1.51 -11.48 -3.42
N ARG A 29 -1.02 -10.96 -4.54
CA ARG A 29 0.02 -11.62 -5.36
C ARG A 29 1.42 -11.05 -5.15
N SER A 30 1.52 -9.74 -4.94
CA SER A 30 2.81 -9.06 -4.81
C SER A 30 2.65 -7.70 -4.16
N VAL A 31 3.67 -7.27 -3.42
CA VAL A 31 3.74 -5.89 -2.88
C VAL A 31 4.91 -5.16 -3.54
N LYS A 32 4.65 -3.99 -4.11
CA LYS A 32 5.65 -3.10 -4.67
C LYS A 32 5.77 -1.85 -3.81
N ILE A 33 6.97 -1.60 -3.30
CA ILE A 33 7.27 -0.40 -2.51
C ILE A 33 7.85 0.65 -3.45
N LYS A 34 7.20 1.81 -3.55
CA LYS A 34 7.73 2.97 -4.27
C LYS A 34 8.12 4.04 -3.26
N ARG A 35 9.42 4.32 -3.17
CA ARG A 35 9.94 5.44 -2.38
C ARG A 35 10.03 6.69 -3.26
N SER A 36 9.52 7.79 -2.75
CA SER A 36 9.74 9.18 -3.21
C SER A 36 10.41 9.94 -2.05
N LYS A 37 10.87 11.19 -2.27
CA LYS A 37 11.61 12.00 -1.27
C LYS A 37 11.00 11.91 0.15
N ASP A 38 9.72 12.28 0.28
CA ASP A 38 9.06 12.37 1.60
C ASP A 38 7.89 11.38 1.76
N VAL A 39 7.66 10.55 0.75
CA VAL A 39 6.48 9.67 0.68
C VAL A 39 6.90 8.28 0.25
N VAL A 40 6.48 7.29 1.03
CA VAL A 40 6.58 5.88 0.66
C VAL A 40 5.19 5.37 0.32
N LYS A 41 5.03 4.79 -0.88
CA LYS A 41 3.79 4.17 -1.33
C LYS A 41 3.94 2.66 -1.34
N PHE A 42 3.20 1.99 -0.47
CA PHE A 42 3.11 0.53 -0.45
C PHE A 42 1.96 0.10 -1.35
N LYS A 43 2.27 -0.55 -2.47
CA LYS A 43 1.30 -0.96 -3.48
C LYS A 43 1.09 -2.47 -3.44
N VAL A 44 -0.06 -2.93 -2.95
CA VAL A 44 -0.43 -4.35 -2.93
C VAL A 44 -1.22 -4.67 -4.19
N ARG A 45 -0.78 -5.68 -4.95
CA ARG A 45 -1.52 -6.19 -6.11
C ARG A 45 -2.46 -7.31 -5.68
N CYS A 46 -3.76 -7.06 -5.79
CA CYS A 46 -4.81 -8.07 -5.68
C CYS A 46 -5.29 -8.51 -7.07
N SER A 47 -6.21 -9.48 -7.12
CA SER A 47 -6.78 -9.96 -8.39
C SER A 47 -7.46 -8.85 -9.19
N LYS A 48 -8.32 -8.04 -8.54
CA LYS A 48 -9.12 -7.00 -9.21
C LYS A 48 -8.55 -5.58 -9.08
N TYR A 49 -7.99 -5.24 -7.92
CA TYR A 49 -7.60 -3.87 -7.60
C TYR A 49 -6.12 -3.76 -7.22
N LEU A 50 -5.57 -2.55 -7.40
CA LEU A 50 -4.28 -2.17 -6.85
C LEU A 50 -4.53 -1.31 -5.60
N HIS A 51 -4.19 -1.85 -4.44
CA HIS A 51 -4.32 -1.13 -3.18
C HIS A 51 -3.04 -0.34 -2.90
N THR A 52 -3.17 0.92 -2.51
CA THR A 52 -2.02 1.77 -2.18
C THR A 52 -2.18 2.40 -0.80
N LEU A 53 -1.21 2.16 0.09
CA LEU A 53 -1.04 2.91 1.33
C LEU A 53 0.06 3.96 1.12
N CYS A 54 -0.26 5.23 1.36
CA CYS A 54 0.69 6.34 1.30
C CYS A 54 1.12 6.70 2.72
N VAL A 55 2.41 6.57 3.02
CA VAL A 55 3.00 6.95 4.31
C VAL A 55 3.94 8.13 4.09
N PHE A 56 3.72 9.20 4.83
CA PHE A 56 4.62 10.34 4.87
C PHE A 56 5.69 10.09 5.92
N VAL A 57 6.95 10.36 5.58
CA VAL A 57 8.06 10.31 6.54
C VAL A 57 8.02 11.59 7.37
N SER A 58 6.95 11.79 8.14
CA SER A 58 6.96 12.76 9.23
C SER A 58 7.61 12.06 10.42
N SER A 59 8.68 12.66 10.93
CA SER A 59 9.47 12.23 12.07
C SER A 59 8.57 11.97 13.30
N THR A 60 7.95 10.79 13.36
CA THR A 60 6.91 10.51 14.35
C THR A 60 7.59 10.22 15.67
N ARG A 61 7.38 11.15 16.61
CA ARG A 61 7.77 11.11 18.02
C ARG A 61 7.47 9.73 18.58
N ARG A 62 8.52 9.00 18.95
CA ARG A 62 8.41 7.84 19.84
C ARG A 62 7.78 8.33 21.14
N ARG A 63 6.48 8.11 21.34
CA ARG A 63 5.96 8.02 22.71
C ARG A 63 6.56 6.74 23.27
N ARG A 64 7.72 6.89 23.94
CA ARG A 64 8.23 5.89 24.87
C ARG A 64 7.11 5.67 25.87
N THR A 65 6.45 4.52 25.81
CA THR A 65 5.66 4.04 26.94
C THR A 65 6.65 3.74 28.07
N SER A 66 6.41 4.37 29.22
CA SER A 66 7.13 4.13 30.47
C SER A 66 6.91 2.71 30.97
#